data_AF-A0A080ZLA6-F1
#
_entry.id   AF-A0A080ZLA6-F1
#
_cell.length_a   1.000
_cell.length_b   1.000
_cell.length_c   1.000
_cell.angle_alpha   90.00
_cell.angle_beta   90.00
_cell.angle_gamma   90.00
#
_symmetry.space_group_name_H-M   'P 1'
#
loop_
_entity.id
_entity.type
_entity.pdbx_description
1 polymer ?
#
loop_
_entity_poly.entity_id
_entity_poly.type
_entity_poly.pdbx_seq_one_letter_code
_entity_poly.pdbx_strand_id
1 'polypeptide(L)'
;MTDAVLPPPRSRLILERVLGLTALSNAQVAVNPASGELAYAAGCIVVIYNLRRNKQVRYYRVDKSVSCLCFSPNGQFLAIGEKGYLPAITIWDGTDGTLCAELQRHQYGVACMTFSQDGRFLLSAGLVHDQHLYAWELKLKMKDAVRRLEVAAVGCAFVEDKILDADYCQAGKFFVTVGEKHFKYWFLGENGSFLSTGLRVNDLPELQHRDAVVNAKTSATFTGVGCGHGSCELKTFAVTLDGTLCCFGASGIMERLVSLESNCGNAISVTEAYVAVGGSSGVVRMFNPSTLEYRTTLPFPPAFGAANEPSNVIPASPSILYPAEPFRYPAVIATRITGSHVIVFYSDRSIFIFGTTNLDAVTLELSFLYHSGGIRDLQVAGHVRGVNAKGKLVYNDSGSAGEVSANTIPTGTFVTCSDDNTVRLWNLELHRRPAKASRIKFSNDRLEHRHWKNPYSQEMLRLIYNDHEHDFENAHCVVLGGTCCHDSNSSVHSPPKGNGLNKGLRTVAIRPDQKEIAAGDQEGNVIVMPVPLENPVIRIGAHSSMVNCIAYSSLNDDGAIFMASGGKDRLIQLVVGQTMLFRLLELMRKGK
;
A
#
# COMPACT_ATOMS: atom_id res chain seq x y z
N MET A 1 49.47 0.43 32.16
CA MET A 1 48.77 -0.12 30.99
C MET A 1 47.30 0.01 31.27
N THR A 2 46.67 1.01 30.68
CA THR A 2 45.23 1.30 30.84
C THR A 2 44.47 0.42 29.86
N ASP A 3 43.66 -0.49 30.38
CA ASP A 3 42.73 -1.28 29.59
C ASP A 3 41.76 -0.34 28.86
N ALA A 4 41.93 -0.26 27.55
CA ALA A 4 40.99 0.42 26.67
C ALA A 4 39.70 -0.40 26.64
N VAL A 5 38.69 0.07 27.37
CA VAL A 5 37.31 -0.39 27.25
C VAL A 5 36.88 -0.19 25.79
N LEU A 6 36.81 -1.28 25.02
CA LEU A 6 36.23 -1.25 23.68
C LEU A 6 34.77 -0.80 23.82
N PRO A 7 34.29 0.16 23.00
CA PRO A 7 32.90 0.59 23.04
C PRO A 7 31.99 -0.60 22.74
N PRO A 8 30.80 -0.67 23.38
CA PRO A 8 29.88 -1.78 23.17
C PRO A 8 29.50 -1.86 21.69
N PRO A 9 29.31 -3.07 21.13
CA PRO A 9 29.02 -3.24 19.71
C PRO A 9 27.73 -2.49 19.36
N ARG A 10 27.79 -1.63 18.34
CA ARG A 10 26.63 -1.00 17.68
C ARG A 10 25.76 -2.02 16.93
N SER A 11 25.56 -3.22 17.47
CA SER A 11 24.88 -4.34 16.80
C SER A 11 23.38 -4.34 17.07
N ARG A 12 22.70 -3.20 16.95
CA ARG A 12 21.24 -3.17 16.89
C ARG A 12 20.87 -3.05 15.42
N LEU A 13 20.21 -4.07 14.87
CA LEU A 13 19.56 -3.95 13.56
C LEU A 13 18.53 -2.82 13.65
N ILE A 14 18.62 -1.86 12.74
CA ILE A 14 17.70 -0.72 12.66
C ILE A 14 16.90 -0.90 11.36
N LEU A 15 15.58 -0.80 11.46
CA LEU A 15 14.72 -0.77 10.29
C LEU A 15 15.03 0.48 9.46
N GLU A 16 15.61 0.30 8.28
CA GLU A 16 15.96 1.40 7.38
C GLU A 16 14.78 1.80 6.49
N ARG A 17 14.05 0.81 5.97
CA ARG A 17 12.98 1.01 4.98
C ARG A 17 11.99 -0.15 5.02
N VAL A 18 10.73 0.17 4.71
CA VAL A 18 9.68 -0.80 4.44
C VAL A 18 9.29 -0.69 2.98
N LEU A 19 9.41 -1.78 2.22
CA LEU A 19 8.96 -1.87 0.83
C LEU A 19 7.70 -2.75 0.81
N GLY A 20 6.54 -2.13 0.70
CA GLY A 20 5.26 -2.83 0.73
C GLY A 20 4.13 -1.99 1.29
N LEU A 21 2.91 -2.44 1.01
CA LEU A 21 1.66 -1.84 1.43
C LEU A 21 0.64 -2.97 1.65
N THR A 22 -0.14 -2.88 2.73
CA THR A 22 -1.26 -3.81 2.97
C THR A 22 -2.60 -3.11 3.16
N ALA A 23 -2.66 -1.79 2.96
CA ALA A 23 -3.91 -1.04 2.99
C ALA A 23 -4.91 -1.62 1.98
N LEU A 24 -6.18 -1.64 2.36
CA LEU A 24 -7.32 -2.13 1.58
C LEU A 24 -8.43 -1.08 1.47
N SER A 25 -8.38 -0.02 2.27
CA SER A 25 -9.36 1.06 2.26
C SER A 25 -8.75 2.37 2.75
N ASN A 26 -9.52 3.44 2.59
CA ASN A 26 -9.29 4.74 3.21
C ASN A 26 -8.94 4.66 4.71
N ALA A 27 -9.57 3.75 5.46
CA ALA A 27 -9.36 3.64 6.90
C ALA A 27 -7.89 3.30 7.27
N GLN A 28 -7.11 2.69 6.37
CA GLN A 28 -5.72 2.28 6.63
C GLN A 28 -4.66 3.28 6.15
N VAL A 29 -5.08 4.48 5.71
CA VAL A 29 -4.19 5.56 5.28
C VAL A 29 -4.68 6.91 5.80
N ALA A 30 -3.75 7.77 6.20
CA ALA A 30 -4.08 9.11 6.69
C ALA A 30 -2.97 10.11 6.35
N VAL A 31 -3.35 11.38 6.32
CA VAL A 31 -2.41 12.50 6.20
C VAL A 31 -2.43 13.23 7.52
N ASN A 32 -1.25 13.55 8.05
CA ASN A 32 -1.12 14.42 9.20
C ASN A 32 -1.52 15.85 8.80
N PRO A 33 -2.61 16.42 9.35
CA PRO A 33 -3.10 17.73 8.92
C PRO A 33 -2.11 18.88 9.20
N ALA A 34 -1.24 18.73 10.20
CA ALA A 34 -0.27 19.73 10.58
C ALA A 34 1.04 19.65 9.76
N SER A 35 1.56 18.44 9.52
CA SER A 35 2.88 18.27 8.87
C SER A 35 2.82 17.96 7.38
N GLY A 36 1.66 17.50 6.88
CA GLY A 36 1.46 16.96 5.53
C GLY A 36 2.11 15.58 5.32
N GLU A 37 2.50 14.89 6.40
CA GLU A 37 3.10 13.56 6.32
C GLU A 37 2.04 12.48 6.09
N LEU A 38 2.35 11.53 5.23
CA LEU A 38 1.49 10.40 4.92
C LEU A 38 1.76 9.26 5.90
N ALA A 39 0.70 8.67 6.47
CA ALA A 39 0.74 7.40 7.19
C ALA A 39 0.03 6.32 6.37
N TYR A 40 0.63 5.14 6.23
CA TYR A 40 -0.02 3.99 5.60
C TYR A 40 0.37 2.66 6.26
N ALA A 41 -0.55 1.70 6.23
CA ALA A 41 -0.36 0.37 6.79
C ALA A 41 0.46 -0.56 5.88
N ALA A 42 1.45 -1.24 6.47
CA ALA A 42 2.26 -2.28 5.87
C ALA A 42 2.39 -3.46 6.86
N GLY A 43 1.33 -4.28 6.95
CA GLY A 43 1.19 -5.39 7.88
C GLY A 43 0.86 -4.90 9.30
N CYS A 44 1.75 -5.22 10.25
CA CYS A 44 1.71 -4.72 11.62
C CYS A 44 2.55 -3.44 11.84
N ILE A 45 3.01 -2.82 10.75
CA ILE A 45 3.79 -1.58 10.77
C ILE A 45 2.98 -0.47 10.09
N VAL A 46 2.93 0.71 10.70
CA VAL A 46 2.54 1.95 10.03
C VAL A 46 3.79 2.71 9.63
N VAL A 47 3.89 3.02 8.35
CA VAL A 47 4.99 3.80 7.78
C VAL A 47 4.59 5.26 7.72
N ILE A 48 5.44 6.15 8.23
CA ILE A 48 5.30 7.61 8.06
C ILE A 48 6.23 8.07 6.94
N TYR A 49 5.64 8.62 5.90
CA TYR A 49 6.31 9.12 4.73
C TYR A 49 6.25 10.65 4.66
N ASN A 50 7.41 11.28 4.57
CA ASN A 50 7.51 12.72 4.37
C ASN A 50 7.69 13.01 2.87
N LEU A 51 6.63 13.51 2.23
CA LEU A 51 6.61 13.81 0.80
C LEU A 51 7.65 14.86 0.42
N ARG A 52 7.77 15.94 1.20
CA ARG A 52 8.72 17.03 0.97
C ARG A 52 10.18 16.56 0.96
N ARG A 53 10.51 15.59 1.84
CA ARG A 53 11.86 15.02 1.95
C ARG A 53 12.06 13.77 1.08
N ASN A 54 11.01 13.29 0.41
CA ASN A 54 10.98 12.02 -0.31
C ASN A 54 11.60 10.87 0.51
N LYS A 55 11.12 10.69 1.75
CA LYS A 55 11.71 9.70 2.67
C LYS A 55 10.70 9.18 3.69
N GLN A 56 10.83 7.89 4.01
CA GLN A 56 10.26 7.32 5.23
C GLN A 56 10.99 7.89 6.46
N VAL A 57 10.24 8.43 7.42
CA VAL A 57 10.81 9.17 8.57
C VAL A 57 10.57 8.49 9.90
N ARG A 58 9.49 7.71 10.04
CA ARG A 58 9.07 7.04 11.28
C ARG A 58 8.34 5.73 10.97
N TYR A 59 8.37 4.82 11.93
CA TYR A 59 7.67 3.53 11.89
C TYR A 59 7.00 3.29 13.23
N TYR A 60 5.71 2.93 13.21
CA TYR A 60 5.00 2.47 14.41
C TYR A 60 4.69 1.00 14.25
N ARG A 61 5.05 0.21 15.26
CA ARG A 61 4.77 -1.23 15.26
C ARG A 61 3.69 -1.52 16.29
N VAL A 62 2.69 -2.28 15.85
CA VAL A 62 1.66 -2.86 16.70
C VAL A 62 1.79 -4.39 16.66
N ASP A 63 1.01 -5.10 17.48
CA ASP A 63 1.17 -6.55 17.64
C ASP A 63 0.43 -7.34 16.57
N LYS A 64 -0.70 -6.81 16.08
CA LYS A 64 -1.53 -7.43 15.05
C LYS A 64 -1.55 -6.63 13.76
N SER A 65 -2.17 -7.17 12.71
CA SER A 65 -2.33 -6.44 11.45
C SER A 65 -3.12 -5.16 11.69
N VAL A 66 -2.64 -4.05 11.15
CA VAL A 66 -3.32 -2.76 11.22
C VAL A 66 -4.59 -2.83 10.38
N SER A 67 -5.73 -2.42 10.94
CA SER A 67 -7.02 -2.37 10.25
C SER A 67 -7.50 -0.96 9.97
N CYS A 68 -7.10 0.01 10.78
CA CYS A 68 -7.38 1.41 10.55
C CYS A 68 -6.38 2.32 11.29
N LEU A 69 -6.28 3.58 10.87
CA LEU A 69 -5.46 4.60 11.49
C LEU A 69 -6.02 6.00 11.23
N CYS A 70 -5.79 6.93 12.15
CA CYS A 70 -6.13 8.34 11.97
C CYS A 70 -5.22 9.25 12.79
N PHE A 71 -4.94 10.45 12.29
CA PHE A 71 -4.23 11.47 13.03
C PHE A 71 -5.20 12.32 13.85
N SER A 72 -4.77 12.81 15.00
CA SER A 72 -5.47 13.91 15.66
C SER A 72 -5.39 15.18 14.80
N PRO A 73 -6.36 16.10 14.92
CA PRO A 73 -6.43 17.30 14.06
C PRO A 73 -5.21 18.22 14.21
N ASN A 74 -4.61 18.27 15.40
CA ASN A 74 -3.37 19.01 15.65
C ASN A 74 -2.10 18.27 15.18
N GLY A 75 -2.23 17.07 14.62
CA GLY A 75 -1.13 16.23 14.15
C GLY A 75 -0.23 15.65 15.25
N GLN A 76 -0.57 15.84 16.53
CA GLN A 76 0.23 15.39 17.67
C GLN A 76 0.11 13.90 17.92
N PHE A 77 -1.06 13.30 17.70
CA PHE A 77 -1.30 11.89 17.98
C PHE A 77 -1.64 11.11 16.71
N LEU A 78 -1.20 9.86 16.69
CA LEU A 78 -1.61 8.87 15.70
C LEU A 78 -2.32 7.73 16.45
N ALA A 79 -3.59 7.51 16.14
CA ALA A 79 -4.32 6.34 16.58
C ALA A 79 -4.15 5.22 15.55
N ILE A 80 -3.87 3.99 16.03
CA ILE A 80 -3.71 2.80 15.20
C ILE A 80 -4.61 1.70 15.78
N GLY A 81 -5.55 1.22 14.97
CA GLY A 81 -6.47 0.14 15.31
C GLY A 81 -6.01 -1.19 14.73
N GLU A 82 -6.11 -2.23 15.53
CA GLU A 82 -5.74 -3.60 15.15
C GLU A 82 -6.91 -4.44 14.63
N LYS A 83 -6.55 -5.49 13.90
CA LYS A 83 -7.44 -6.57 13.47
C LYS A 83 -7.26 -7.83 14.32
N GLY A 84 -8.34 -8.61 14.46
CA GLY A 84 -8.30 -9.96 15.03
C GLY A 84 -8.95 -10.00 16.42
N TYR A 85 -8.77 -11.12 17.12
CA TYR A 85 -9.36 -11.32 18.44
C TYR A 85 -8.70 -10.40 19.48
N LEU A 86 -9.49 -9.71 20.30
CA LEU A 86 -9.06 -8.72 21.31
C LEU A 86 -8.08 -7.67 20.73
N PRO A 87 -8.49 -6.89 19.72
CA PRO A 87 -7.65 -5.87 19.13
C PRO A 87 -7.35 -4.73 20.13
N ALA A 88 -6.15 -4.19 20.07
CA ALA A 88 -5.86 -2.92 20.70
C ALA A 88 -6.14 -1.75 19.74
N ILE A 89 -6.55 -0.61 20.30
CA ILE A 89 -6.32 0.70 19.68
C ILE A 89 -5.17 1.33 20.45
N THR A 90 -4.10 1.70 19.74
CA THR A 90 -2.92 2.34 20.34
C THR A 90 -2.85 3.81 19.92
N ILE A 91 -2.56 4.70 20.87
CA ILE A 91 -2.35 6.13 20.62
C ILE A 91 -0.88 6.44 20.79
N TRP A 92 -0.26 6.95 19.74
CA TRP A 92 1.17 7.27 19.70
C TRP A 92 1.40 8.77 19.62
N ASP A 93 2.42 9.28 20.31
CA ASP A 93 2.88 10.64 20.07
C ASP A 93 3.63 10.70 18.73
N GLY A 94 3.19 11.60 17.87
CA GLY A 94 3.74 11.82 16.55
C GLY A 94 5.17 12.35 16.58
N THR A 95 5.61 13.03 17.62
CA THR A 95 6.92 13.70 17.66
C THR A 95 8.06 12.75 18.03
N ASP A 96 7.94 12.04 19.16
CA ASP A 96 8.98 11.17 19.69
C ASP A 96 8.70 9.67 19.48
N GLY A 97 7.50 9.33 19.01
CA GLY A 97 7.10 7.97 18.73
C GLY A 97 6.73 7.14 19.96
N THR A 98 6.45 7.78 21.09
CA THR A 98 6.08 7.10 22.33
C THR A 98 4.64 6.58 22.31
N LEU A 99 4.41 5.41 22.91
CA LEU A 99 3.06 4.89 23.12
C LEU A 99 2.42 5.61 24.32
N CYS A 100 1.39 6.41 24.05
CA CYS A 100 0.71 7.25 25.04
C CYS A 100 -0.45 6.55 25.74
N ALA A 101 -1.20 5.72 25.01
CA ALA A 101 -2.37 5.03 25.54
C ALA A 101 -2.69 3.77 24.72
N GLU A 102 -3.37 2.83 25.37
CA GLU A 102 -3.91 1.62 24.76
C GLU A 102 -5.36 1.45 25.20
N LEU A 103 -6.26 1.21 24.24
CA LEU A 103 -7.69 1.11 24.45
C LEU A 103 -8.15 -0.29 24.04
N GLN A 104 -8.73 -1.03 24.98
CA GLN A 104 -9.17 -2.41 24.79
C GLN A 104 -10.65 -2.54 25.21
N ARG A 105 -11.56 -2.51 24.24
CA ARG A 105 -12.99 -2.85 24.42
C ARG A 105 -13.62 -3.58 23.23
N HIS A 106 -13.12 -3.35 22.03
CA HIS A 106 -13.45 -4.18 20.87
C HIS A 106 -12.94 -5.61 21.07
N GLN A 107 -13.63 -6.60 20.50
CA GLN A 107 -13.38 -8.03 20.61
C GLN A 107 -12.89 -8.67 19.30
N TYR A 108 -13.24 -8.14 18.11
CA TYR A 108 -12.98 -8.83 16.83
C TYR A 108 -12.23 -8.02 15.77
N GLY A 109 -11.92 -6.75 16.04
CA GLY A 109 -11.15 -5.85 15.18
C GLY A 109 -11.81 -4.48 15.05
N VAL A 110 -11.03 -3.46 14.67
CA VAL A 110 -11.54 -2.09 14.49
C VAL A 110 -11.63 -1.77 12.99
N ALA A 111 -12.81 -1.41 12.50
CA ALA A 111 -13.07 -1.14 11.09
C ALA A 111 -12.55 0.23 10.63
N CYS A 112 -12.89 1.28 11.39
CA CYS A 112 -12.50 2.65 11.12
C CYS A 112 -12.50 3.48 12.41
N MET A 113 -11.80 4.61 12.37
CA MET A 113 -11.69 5.54 13.49
C MET A 113 -11.61 6.98 12.98
N THR A 114 -12.12 7.93 13.76
CA THR A 114 -11.96 9.35 13.47
C THR A 114 -11.95 10.19 14.74
N PHE A 115 -11.18 11.28 14.74
CA PHE A 115 -11.09 12.23 15.85
C PHE A 115 -12.09 13.37 15.69
N SER A 116 -12.58 13.91 16.81
CA SER A 116 -13.20 15.24 16.80
C SER A 116 -12.16 16.31 16.53
N GLN A 117 -12.57 17.44 15.94
CA GLN A 117 -11.68 18.55 15.58
C GLN A 117 -10.87 19.14 16.75
N ASP A 118 -11.44 19.13 17.95
CA ASP A 118 -10.76 19.60 19.17
C ASP A 118 -9.77 18.56 19.73
N GLY A 119 -9.69 17.37 19.14
CA GLY A 119 -8.85 16.25 19.59
C GLY A 119 -9.31 15.61 20.90
N ARG A 120 -10.47 16.02 21.43
CA ARG A 120 -11.00 15.54 22.71
C ARG A 120 -11.66 14.18 22.60
N PHE A 121 -12.25 13.85 21.46
CA PHE A 121 -12.93 12.58 21.27
C PHE A 121 -12.33 11.78 20.12
N LEU A 122 -12.27 10.47 20.30
CA LEU A 122 -12.01 9.49 19.26
C LEU A 122 -13.24 8.60 19.15
N LEU A 123 -13.79 8.45 17.96
CA LEU A 123 -14.80 7.44 17.67
C LEU A 123 -14.13 6.23 17.04
N SER A 124 -14.45 5.02 17.52
CA SER A 124 -13.98 3.77 16.91
C SER A 124 -15.15 2.85 16.61
N ALA A 125 -15.22 2.38 15.37
CA ALA A 125 -16.21 1.41 14.93
C ALA A 125 -15.57 0.03 14.82
N GLY A 126 -16.21 -0.98 15.38
CA GLY A 126 -15.78 -2.36 15.29
C GLY A 126 -16.03 -2.98 13.91
N LEU A 127 -15.39 -4.12 13.64
CA LEU A 127 -15.78 -4.96 12.50
C LEU A 127 -17.19 -5.51 12.67
N VAL A 128 -17.79 -6.05 11.61
CA VAL A 128 -19.17 -6.58 11.63
C VAL A 128 -19.43 -7.63 12.73
N HIS A 129 -18.42 -8.40 13.11
CA HIS A 129 -18.52 -9.38 14.20
C HIS A 129 -18.36 -8.76 15.60
N ASP A 130 -17.84 -7.55 15.68
CA ASP A 130 -17.72 -6.79 16.91
C ASP A 130 -19.04 -6.13 17.29
N GLN A 131 -19.79 -5.60 16.30
CA GLN A 131 -21.11 -4.98 16.46
C GLN A 131 -21.19 -3.80 17.44
N HIS A 132 -20.05 -3.20 17.80
CA HIS A 132 -20.01 -2.08 18.71
C HIS A 132 -19.26 -0.89 18.13
N LEU A 133 -19.69 0.28 18.55
CA LEU A 133 -19.04 1.55 18.29
C LEU A 133 -18.78 2.23 19.65
N TYR A 134 -17.54 2.67 19.88
CA TYR A 134 -17.14 3.30 21.13
C TYR A 134 -16.73 4.75 20.91
N ALA A 135 -17.15 5.60 21.84
CA ALA A 135 -16.66 6.96 21.98
C ALA A 135 -15.66 7.03 23.13
N TRP A 136 -14.48 7.56 22.84
CA TRP A 136 -13.38 7.72 23.80
C TRP A 136 -13.11 9.20 24.03
N GLU A 137 -12.98 9.62 25.28
CA GLU A 137 -12.56 10.96 25.66
C GLU A 137 -11.08 10.95 26.02
N LEU A 138 -10.32 11.85 25.41
CA LEU A 138 -8.89 12.03 25.58
C LEU A 138 -8.63 13.34 26.34
N LYS A 139 -7.90 13.25 27.44
CA LYS A 139 -7.52 14.39 28.28
C LYS A 139 -6.02 14.41 28.51
N LEU A 140 -5.37 15.45 27.99
CA LEU A 140 -3.99 15.77 28.31
C LEU A 140 -3.94 16.40 29.70
N LYS A 141 -3.33 15.70 30.67
CA LYS A 141 -3.07 16.23 32.01
C LYS A 141 -1.58 16.44 32.23
N MET A 142 -1.25 17.51 32.92
CA MET A 142 0.07 17.71 33.49
C MET A 142 0.10 17.03 34.86
N LYS A 143 0.93 16.01 35.02
CA LYS A 143 1.19 15.38 36.31
C LYS A 143 2.69 15.33 36.54
N ASP A 144 3.16 15.89 37.65
CA ASP A 144 4.59 15.92 38.01
C ASP A 144 5.48 16.51 36.89
N ALA A 145 5.00 17.58 36.25
CA ALA A 145 5.62 18.23 35.07
C ALA A 145 5.76 17.37 33.79
N VAL A 146 5.15 16.18 33.76
CA VAL A 146 5.06 15.31 32.58
C VAL A 146 3.65 15.38 31.99
N ARG A 147 3.56 15.51 30.66
CA ARG A 147 2.28 15.40 29.93
C ARG A 147 1.89 13.92 29.88
N ARG A 148 0.73 13.57 30.44
CA ARG A 148 0.16 12.23 30.34
C ARG A 148 -1.21 12.31 29.66
N LEU A 149 -1.42 11.42 28.71
CA LEU A 149 -2.71 11.25 28.06
C LEU A 149 -3.56 10.29 28.90
N GLU A 150 -4.67 10.78 29.43
CA GLU A 150 -5.71 9.93 30.01
C GLU A 150 -6.79 9.70 28.96
N VAL A 151 -7.22 8.44 28.83
CA VAL A 151 -8.25 8.05 27.87
C VAL A 151 -9.33 7.24 28.60
N ALA A 152 -10.59 7.61 28.39
CA ALA A 152 -11.73 6.92 28.99
C ALA A 152 -12.81 6.65 27.94
N ALA A 153 -13.44 5.47 27.98
CA ALA A 153 -14.64 5.22 27.20
C ALA A 153 -15.81 5.98 27.84
N VAL A 154 -16.52 6.78 27.04
CA VAL A 154 -17.60 7.66 27.52
C VAL A 154 -18.96 7.32 26.92
N GLY A 155 -19.01 6.47 25.90
CA GLY A 155 -20.25 5.98 25.32
C GLY A 155 -20.04 4.78 24.41
N CYS A 156 -21.12 4.05 24.16
CA CYS A 156 -21.15 2.87 23.30
C CYS A 156 -22.44 2.84 22.48
N ALA A 157 -22.41 2.29 21.28
CA ALA A 157 -23.60 1.92 20.53
C ALA A 157 -23.49 0.48 20.04
N PHE A 158 -24.62 -0.21 19.99
CA PHE A 158 -24.74 -1.48 19.28
C PHE A 158 -25.11 -1.21 17.82
N VAL A 159 -24.34 -1.76 16.88
CA VAL A 159 -24.53 -1.57 15.44
C VAL A 159 -24.31 -2.90 14.73
N GLU A 160 -25.38 -3.50 14.21
CA GLU A 160 -25.33 -4.77 13.47
C GLU A 160 -24.78 -4.61 12.05
N ASP A 161 -24.94 -3.42 11.48
CA ASP A 161 -24.57 -3.11 10.10
C ASP A 161 -23.05 -3.00 9.89
N LYS A 162 -22.59 -3.24 8.66
CA LYS A 162 -21.16 -3.12 8.32
C LYS A 162 -20.77 -1.67 8.13
N ILE A 163 -20.08 -1.08 9.11
CA ILE A 163 -19.49 0.25 8.99
C ILE A 163 -18.20 0.20 8.16
N LEU A 164 -18.15 0.91 7.03
CA LEU A 164 -17.01 0.91 6.12
C LEU A 164 -16.09 2.12 6.31
N ASP A 165 -16.64 3.28 6.69
CA ASP A 165 -15.86 4.50 6.87
C ASP A 165 -16.54 5.45 7.88
N ALA A 166 -15.75 6.38 8.42
CA ALA A 166 -16.22 7.37 9.38
C ALA A 166 -15.45 8.69 9.24
N ASP A 167 -16.12 9.80 9.49
CA ASP A 167 -15.50 11.13 9.53
C ASP A 167 -16.16 12.05 10.56
N TYR A 168 -15.57 13.21 10.82
CA TYR A 168 -16.09 14.20 11.76
C TYR A 168 -16.39 15.54 11.09
N CYS A 169 -17.61 16.03 11.28
CA CYS A 169 -18.01 17.35 10.81
C CYS A 169 -17.64 18.41 11.86
N GLN A 170 -16.64 19.23 11.54
CA GLN A 170 -16.13 20.28 12.41
C GLN A 170 -17.21 21.26 12.87
N ALA A 171 -17.92 21.87 11.91
CA ALA A 171 -18.91 22.90 12.21
C ALA A 171 -20.20 22.31 12.82
N GLY A 172 -20.56 21.09 12.40
CA GLY A 172 -21.78 20.41 12.84
C GLY A 172 -21.68 19.74 14.21
N LYS A 173 -20.47 19.57 14.76
CA LYS A 173 -20.20 18.86 16.02
C LYS A 173 -20.82 17.46 16.05
N PHE A 174 -20.70 16.75 14.94
CA PHE A 174 -21.17 15.37 14.84
C PHE A 174 -20.14 14.49 14.12
N PHE A 175 -20.16 13.23 14.50
CA PHE A 175 -19.50 12.18 13.74
C PHE A 175 -20.46 11.61 12.72
N VAL A 176 -19.93 11.14 11.61
CA VAL A 176 -20.68 10.40 10.59
C VAL A 176 -20.04 9.05 10.39
N THR A 177 -20.87 8.03 10.21
CA THR A 177 -20.44 6.67 9.87
C THR A 177 -21.29 6.15 8.73
N VAL A 178 -20.66 5.50 7.76
CA VAL A 178 -21.33 4.97 6.56
C VAL A 178 -20.97 3.51 6.30
N GLY A 179 -21.80 2.80 5.56
CA GLY A 179 -21.60 1.38 5.31
C GLY A 179 -22.70 0.66 4.52
N GLU A 180 -22.77 -0.66 4.67
CA GLU A 180 -23.84 -1.48 4.10
C GLU A 180 -25.11 -1.30 4.93
N LYS A 181 -26.17 -0.71 4.35
CA LYS A 181 -27.42 -0.33 5.06
C LYS A 181 -27.22 0.63 6.24
N HIS A 182 -26.07 1.29 6.30
CA HIS A 182 -25.67 2.15 7.41
C HIS A 182 -25.32 3.55 6.92
N PHE A 183 -26.02 4.56 7.43
CA PHE A 183 -25.63 5.96 7.31
C PHE A 183 -26.19 6.73 8.50
N LYS A 184 -25.34 6.97 9.50
CA LYS A 184 -25.74 7.53 10.79
C LYS A 184 -24.88 8.72 11.19
N TYR A 185 -25.52 9.69 11.82
CA TYR A 185 -24.91 10.87 12.45
C TYR A 185 -24.97 10.74 13.97
N TRP A 186 -23.86 11.00 14.65
CA TRP A 186 -23.70 10.91 16.10
C TRP A 186 -23.33 12.28 16.66
N PHE A 187 -24.24 12.90 17.41
CA PHE A 187 -24.13 14.31 17.78
C PHE A 187 -23.50 14.52 19.16
N LEU A 188 -22.76 15.61 19.29
CA LEU A 188 -22.42 16.20 20.57
C LEU A 188 -23.48 17.24 20.96
N GLY A 189 -23.93 17.19 22.21
CA GLY A 189 -24.84 18.19 22.79
C GLY A 189 -24.15 19.54 23.04
N GLU A 190 -24.93 20.51 23.53
CA GLU A 190 -24.42 21.87 23.82
C GLU A 190 -23.32 21.89 24.88
N ASN A 191 -23.39 20.96 25.85
CA ASN A 191 -22.37 20.74 26.86
C ASN A 191 -21.08 20.08 26.31
N GLY A 192 -21.07 19.71 25.03
CA GLY A 192 -19.96 19.06 24.36
C GLY A 192 -19.76 17.59 24.73
N SER A 193 -20.75 16.92 25.33
CA SER A 193 -20.77 15.46 25.49
C SER A 193 -21.58 14.80 24.39
N PHE A 194 -21.40 13.50 24.15
CA PHE A 194 -22.30 12.76 23.27
C PHE A 194 -23.74 12.79 23.78
N LEU A 195 -24.69 12.89 22.86
CA LEU A 195 -26.10 12.65 23.17
C LEU A 195 -26.32 11.18 23.50
N SER A 196 -27.17 10.90 24.48
CA SER A 196 -27.47 9.53 24.94
C SER A 196 -28.96 9.24 24.92
N THR A 197 -29.33 7.98 24.67
CA THR A 197 -30.73 7.52 24.72
C THR A 197 -31.28 7.40 26.15
N GLY A 198 -30.39 7.41 27.15
CA GLY A 198 -30.70 7.10 28.55
C GLY A 198 -30.51 5.62 28.92
N LEU A 199 -30.27 4.75 27.93
CA LEU A 199 -29.94 3.34 28.13
C LEU A 199 -28.42 3.12 28.28
N ARG A 200 -28.02 1.88 28.55
CA ARG A 200 -26.61 1.48 28.64
C ARG A 200 -26.29 0.28 27.77
N VAL A 201 -25.11 0.30 27.16
CA VAL A 201 -24.51 -0.80 26.39
C VAL A 201 -23.08 -0.99 26.89
N ASN A 202 -22.70 -2.22 27.25
CA ASN A 202 -21.37 -2.56 27.80
C ASN A 202 -20.93 -1.63 28.95
N ASP A 203 -21.85 -1.38 29.88
CA ASP A 203 -21.67 -0.47 31.03
C ASP A 203 -21.36 0.99 30.66
N LEU A 204 -21.63 1.41 29.43
CA LEU A 204 -21.46 2.78 28.96
C LEU A 204 -22.81 3.37 28.55
N PRO A 205 -23.01 4.70 28.63
CA PRO A 205 -24.19 5.35 28.07
C PRO A 205 -24.37 4.98 26.60
N GLU A 206 -25.58 4.61 26.21
CA GLU A 206 -25.89 4.32 24.81
C GLU A 206 -25.89 5.61 24.00
N LEU A 207 -25.11 5.66 22.92
CA LEU A 207 -24.99 6.82 22.05
C LEU A 207 -26.26 6.98 21.20
N GLN A 208 -26.82 8.18 21.20
CA GLN A 208 -27.93 8.52 20.32
C GLN A 208 -27.42 8.84 18.90
N HIS A 209 -28.16 8.38 17.90
CA HIS A 209 -27.89 8.69 16.49
C HIS A 209 -29.12 9.23 15.76
N ARG A 210 -28.88 9.80 14.57
CA ARG A 210 -29.90 10.10 13.56
C ARG A 210 -29.50 9.48 12.23
N ASP A 211 -30.43 8.80 11.57
CA ASP A 211 -30.20 8.27 10.23
C ASP A 211 -30.18 9.39 9.18
N ALA A 212 -29.38 9.21 8.14
CA ALA A 212 -29.43 10.09 6.96
C ALA A 212 -30.73 9.88 6.18
N VAL A 213 -31.27 10.96 5.62
CA VAL A 213 -32.44 10.88 4.74
C VAL A 213 -31.97 10.70 3.31
N VAL A 214 -31.95 9.46 2.88
CA VAL A 214 -31.53 9.02 1.54
C VAL A 214 -32.78 8.88 0.67
N ASN A 215 -33.10 9.91 -0.12
CA ASN A 215 -34.30 9.93 -0.97
C ASN A 215 -34.13 9.21 -2.33
N ALA A 216 -32.89 8.95 -2.74
CA ALA A 216 -32.52 8.09 -3.86
C ALA A 216 -31.33 7.22 -3.43
N LYS A 217 -31.14 6.05 -4.04
CA LYS A 217 -30.11 5.06 -3.64
C LYS A 217 -30.32 4.49 -2.21
N THR A 218 -31.58 4.26 -1.82
CA THR A 218 -31.95 3.76 -0.47
C THR A 218 -31.33 2.41 -0.10
N SER A 219 -31.00 1.57 -1.08
CA SER A 219 -30.34 0.28 -0.89
C SER A 219 -28.82 0.31 -1.15
N ALA A 220 -28.24 1.48 -1.39
CA ALA A 220 -26.83 1.58 -1.72
C ALA A 220 -25.94 1.28 -0.51
N THR A 221 -24.79 0.68 -0.79
CA THR A 221 -23.69 0.55 0.16
C THR A 221 -22.79 1.77 0.01
N PHE A 222 -22.58 2.51 1.09
CA PHE A 222 -21.67 3.65 1.11
C PHE A 222 -20.28 3.19 1.57
N THR A 223 -19.30 3.34 0.69
CA THR A 223 -17.94 2.79 0.86
C THR A 223 -16.96 3.77 1.48
N GLY A 224 -17.26 5.07 1.41
CA GLY A 224 -16.43 6.12 1.98
C GLY A 224 -17.23 7.38 2.29
N VAL A 225 -16.77 8.14 3.29
CA VAL A 225 -17.38 9.41 3.70
C VAL A 225 -16.32 10.48 3.94
N GLY A 226 -16.68 11.74 3.71
CA GLY A 226 -15.88 12.88 4.09
C GLY A 226 -16.76 14.10 4.40
N CYS A 227 -16.46 14.78 5.49
CA CYS A 227 -17.13 16.02 5.88
C CYS A 227 -16.54 17.22 5.13
N GLY A 228 -17.42 18.15 4.76
CA GLY A 228 -17.04 19.35 4.04
C GLY A 228 -16.27 20.34 4.91
N HIS A 229 -15.58 21.26 4.25
CA HIS A 229 -14.78 22.32 4.85
C HIS A 229 -15.16 23.67 4.21
N GLY A 230 -14.76 24.78 4.83
CA GLY A 230 -14.99 26.14 4.31
C GLY A 230 -16.48 26.41 4.07
N SER A 231 -16.85 26.86 2.86
CA SER A 231 -18.25 27.12 2.50
C SER A 231 -19.17 25.89 2.54
N CYS A 232 -18.60 24.69 2.64
CA CYS A 232 -19.32 23.42 2.75
C CYS A 232 -19.16 22.77 4.14
N GLU A 233 -18.75 23.51 5.18
CA GLU A 233 -18.38 22.96 6.51
C GLU A 233 -19.46 22.13 7.22
N LEU A 234 -20.75 22.31 6.87
CA LEU A 234 -21.87 21.53 7.39
C LEU A 234 -22.33 20.40 6.47
N LYS A 235 -21.71 20.23 5.29
CA LYS A 235 -22.08 19.20 4.32
C LYS A 235 -21.33 17.91 4.57
N THR A 236 -21.95 16.80 4.16
CA THR A 236 -21.33 15.48 4.17
C THR A 236 -21.33 14.92 2.76
N PHE A 237 -20.18 14.41 2.32
CA PHE A 237 -20.01 13.74 1.04
C PHE A 237 -19.82 12.25 1.27
N ALA A 238 -20.51 11.43 0.51
CA ALA A 238 -20.38 9.98 0.60
C ALA A 238 -20.32 9.37 -0.79
N VAL A 239 -19.49 8.34 -0.94
CA VAL A 239 -19.37 7.58 -2.19
C VAL A 239 -20.04 6.23 -2.03
N THR A 240 -20.75 5.79 -3.07
CA THR A 240 -21.43 4.50 -3.10
C THR A 240 -20.64 3.45 -3.88
N LEU A 241 -20.83 2.19 -3.50
CA LEU A 241 -20.24 1.03 -4.16
C LEU A 241 -20.60 0.95 -5.65
N ASP A 242 -21.74 1.50 -6.06
CA ASP A 242 -22.20 1.52 -7.46
C ASP A 242 -21.71 2.76 -8.25
N GLY A 243 -20.70 3.47 -7.74
CA GLY A 243 -20.02 4.53 -8.50
C GLY A 243 -20.75 5.87 -8.49
N THR A 244 -21.45 6.23 -7.40
CA THR A 244 -22.11 7.52 -7.26
C THR A 244 -21.48 8.33 -6.12
N LEU A 245 -21.20 9.62 -6.36
CA LEU A 245 -20.86 10.58 -5.31
C LEU A 245 -22.13 11.32 -4.88
N CYS A 246 -22.44 11.27 -3.60
CA CYS A 246 -23.61 11.90 -2.99
C CYS A 246 -23.19 13.03 -2.04
N CYS A 247 -24.00 14.08 -1.96
CA CYS A 247 -23.83 15.22 -1.05
C CYS A 247 -25.08 15.39 -0.20
N PHE A 248 -24.88 15.52 1.10
CA PHE A 248 -25.90 15.68 2.13
C PHE A 248 -25.75 17.05 2.79
N GLY A 249 -26.89 17.71 3.02
CA GLY A 249 -26.96 18.98 3.73
C GLY A 249 -26.77 18.84 5.24
N ALA A 250 -26.79 19.98 5.95
CA ALA A 250 -26.61 20.05 7.40
C ALA A 250 -27.65 19.23 8.19
N SER A 251 -28.85 19.08 7.65
CA SER A 251 -29.93 18.28 8.23
C SER A 251 -29.76 16.77 7.97
N GLY A 252 -28.70 16.35 7.29
CA GLY A 252 -28.47 14.95 6.89
C GLY A 252 -29.38 14.47 5.76
N ILE A 253 -30.02 15.39 5.04
CA ILE A 253 -30.85 15.10 3.87
C ILE A 253 -29.98 15.13 2.61
N MET A 254 -30.15 14.14 1.73
CA MET A 254 -29.44 14.11 0.45
C MET A 254 -29.91 15.24 -0.46
N GLU A 255 -28.97 16.08 -0.89
CA GLU A 255 -29.22 17.25 -1.74
C GLU A 255 -28.89 16.98 -3.21
N ARG A 256 -27.77 16.27 -3.47
CA ARG A 256 -27.25 16.06 -4.83
C ARG A 256 -26.52 14.73 -4.94
N LEU A 257 -26.46 14.24 -6.18
CA LEU A 257 -25.67 13.08 -6.56
C LEU A 257 -25.07 13.26 -7.96
N VAL A 258 -23.93 12.65 -8.22
CA VAL A 258 -23.25 12.64 -9.52
C VAL A 258 -22.62 11.27 -9.79
N SER A 259 -22.73 10.80 -11.03
CA SER A 259 -22.09 9.56 -11.49
C SER A 259 -20.57 9.75 -11.58
N LEU A 260 -19.82 8.76 -11.10
CA LEU A 260 -18.38 8.68 -11.30
C LEU A 260 -18.01 8.10 -12.67
N GLU A 261 -18.98 7.70 -13.49
CA GLU A 261 -18.78 6.90 -14.71
C GLU A 261 -17.73 5.79 -14.51
N SER A 262 -17.86 5.09 -13.38
CA SER A 262 -17.00 4.00 -12.95
C SER A 262 -17.92 2.94 -12.36
N ASN A 263 -17.54 1.66 -12.49
CA ASN A 263 -18.36 0.56 -11.98
C ASN A 263 -18.49 0.59 -10.45
N CYS A 264 -17.48 1.13 -9.77
CA CYS A 264 -17.49 1.26 -8.32
C CYS A 264 -16.96 2.60 -7.83
N GLY A 265 -17.42 3.02 -6.66
CA GLY A 265 -16.81 4.08 -5.88
C GLY A 265 -16.23 3.47 -4.60
N ASN A 266 -14.93 3.66 -4.38
CA ASN A 266 -14.19 2.93 -3.33
C ASN A 266 -13.56 3.85 -2.29
N ALA A 267 -13.19 5.07 -2.68
CA ALA A 267 -12.42 5.97 -1.84
C ALA A 267 -12.83 7.42 -2.06
N ILE A 268 -12.81 8.21 -0.98
CA ILE A 268 -13.07 9.65 -1.02
C ILE A 268 -12.06 10.42 -0.17
N SER A 269 -11.72 11.63 -0.58
CA SER A 269 -11.01 12.61 0.25
C SER A 269 -11.57 14.00 -0.04
N VAL A 270 -11.94 14.70 1.02
CA VAL A 270 -12.61 16.01 0.93
C VAL A 270 -11.67 17.09 1.47
N THR A 271 -11.58 18.18 0.74
CA THR A 271 -10.92 19.42 1.15
C THR A 271 -11.85 20.60 0.85
N GLU A 272 -11.47 21.80 1.28
CA GLU A 272 -12.20 23.01 0.91
C GLU A 272 -12.19 23.27 -0.61
N ALA A 273 -11.11 22.90 -1.30
CA ALA A 273 -10.95 23.17 -2.73
C ALA A 273 -11.61 22.09 -3.61
N TYR A 274 -11.45 20.81 -3.25
CA TYR A 274 -11.85 19.68 -4.09
C TYR A 274 -12.34 18.48 -3.28
N VAL A 275 -13.24 17.71 -3.89
CA VAL A 275 -13.57 16.34 -3.49
C VAL A 275 -12.91 15.40 -4.49
N ALA A 276 -11.93 14.61 -4.06
CA ALA A 276 -11.36 13.54 -4.87
C ALA A 276 -12.06 12.22 -4.57
N VAL A 277 -12.49 11.51 -5.61
CA VAL A 277 -13.16 10.22 -5.49
C VAL A 277 -12.47 9.20 -6.38
N GLY A 278 -12.07 8.09 -5.79
CA GLY A 278 -11.48 6.94 -6.46
C GLY A 278 -12.51 5.84 -6.71
N GLY A 279 -12.47 5.27 -7.90
CA GLY A 279 -13.35 4.18 -8.32
C GLY A 279 -12.59 2.95 -8.83
N SER A 280 -13.29 2.12 -9.60
CA SER A 280 -12.68 0.99 -10.30
C SER A 280 -11.82 1.44 -11.49
N SER A 281 -11.02 0.52 -12.04
CA SER A 281 -10.25 0.75 -13.29
C SER A 281 -9.30 1.94 -13.23
N GLY A 282 -8.70 2.20 -12.07
CA GLY A 282 -7.75 3.27 -11.85
C GLY A 282 -8.31 4.70 -11.87
N VAL A 283 -9.64 4.86 -11.99
CA VAL A 283 -10.28 6.16 -12.15
C VAL A 283 -10.25 6.94 -10.84
N VAL A 284 -9.66 8.16 -10.88
CA VAL A 284 -9.77 9.14 -9.80
C VAL A 284 -10.29 10.45 -10.38
N ARG A 285 -11.42 10.91 -9.86
CA ARG A 285 -12.09 12.15 -10.30
C ARG A 285 -12.08 13.21 -9.24
N MET A 286 -11.94 14.45 -9.66
CA MET A 286 -12.00 15.61 -8.80
C MET A 286 -13.25 16.43 -9.11
N PHE A 287 -13.96 16.83 -8.05
CA PHE A 287 -15.17 17.63 -8.13
C PHE A 287 -15.06 18.89 -7.29
N ASN A 288 -15.78 19.93 -7.68
CA ASN A 288 -15.99 21.11 -6.86
C ASN A 288 -16.89 20.74 -5.65
N PRO A 289 -16.49 20.97 -4.38
CA PRO A 289 -17.31 20.62 -3.23
C PRO A 289 -18.66 21.35 -3.20
N SER A 290 -18.65 22.62 -3.59
CA SER A 290 -19.84 23.48 -3.57
C SER A 290 -20.83 23.15 -4.67
N THR A 291 -20.38 22.82 -5.89
CA THR A 291 -21.27 22.57 -7.06
C THR A 291 -21.42 21.09 -7.42
N LEU A 292 -20.54 20.20 -6.94
CA LEU A 292 -20.32 18.84 -7.45
C LEU A 292 -20.03 18.75 -8.95
N GLU A 293 -19.65 19.87 -9.57
CA GLU A 293 -19.22 19.86 -10.97
C GLU A 293 -17.86 19.17 -11.10
N TYR A 294 -17.75 18.35 -12.15
CA TYR A 294 -16.50 17.71 -12.55
C TYR A 294 -15.42 18.76 -12.83
N ARG A 295 -14.21 18.52 -12.33
CA ARG A 295 -13.02 19.35 -12.58
C ARG A 295 -12.04 18.66 -13.50
N THR A 296 -11.58 17.48 -13.10
CA THR A 296 -10.56 16.73 -13.85
C THR A 296 -10.54 15.26 -13.43
N THR A 297 -9.92 14.42 -14.26
CA THR A 297 -9.60 13.02 -13.99
C THR A 297 -8.09 12.90 -13.91
N LEU A 298 -7.57 12.27 -12.85
CA LEU A 298 -6.12 12.08 -12.71
C LEU A 298 -5.60 11.08 -13.75
N PRO A 299 -4.33 11.17 -14.15
CA PRO A 299 -3.71 10.18 -15.03
C PRO A 299 -3.81 8.76 -14.44
N PHE A 300 -4.08 7.79 -15.31
CA PHE A 300 -4.15 6.39 -14.91
C PHE A 300 -2.76 5.82 -14.56
N PRO A 301 -2.66 4.86 -13.63
CA PRO A 301 -1.44 4.08 -13.44
C PRO A 301 -1.16 3.26 -14.71
N PRO A 302 0.05 2.70 -14.90
CA PRO A 302 0.29 1.78 -16.01
C PRO A 302 -0.68 0.61 -15.96
N ALA A 303 -1.18 0.22 -17.14
CA ALA A 303 -1.96 -1.00 -17.29
C ALA A 303 -1.12 -2.23 -16.87
N PHE A 304 -1.80 -3.31 -16.49
CA PHE A 304 -1.15 -4.60 -16.25
C PHE A 304 -0.37 -5.05 -17.50
N GLY A 305 0.87 -5.46 -17.28
CA GLY A 305 1.84 -5.77 -18.34
C GLY A 305 2.71 -4.57 -18.78
N ALA A 306 2.28 -3.33 -18.53
CA ALA A 306 2.90 -2.13 -19.09
C ALA A 306 3.77 -1.31 -18.10
N ALA A 307 4.05 -1.83 -16.89
CA ALA A 307 4.79 -1.09 -15.86
C ALA A 307 6.25 -0.75 -16.21
N ASN A 308 6.79 -1.30 -17.30
CA ASN A 308 8.12 -0.98 -17.81
C ASN A 308 8.12 0.02 -18.97
N GLU A 309 6.95 0.33 -19.51
CA GLU A 309 6.81 1.21 -20.67
C GLU A 309 6.44 2.62 -20.20
N PRO A 310 7.08 3.68 -20.74
CA PRO A 310 6.64 5.03 -20.45
C PRO A 310 5.20 5.21 -20.92
N SER A 311 4.42 6.02 -20.20
CA SER A 311 3.01 6.22 -20.55
C SER A 311 2.88 6.81 -21.95
N ASN A 312 2.33 6.04 -22.89
CA ASN A 312 1.96 6.55 -24.22
C ASN A 312 0.74 7.49 -24.17
N VAL A 313 0.02 7.49 -23.05
CA VAL A 313 -1.10 8.40 -22.79
C VAL A 313 -0.52 9.76 -22.40
N ILE A 314 -0.56 10.71 -23.32
CA ILE A 314 -0.27 12.12 -23.03
C ILE A 314 -1.29 12.57 -21.96
N PRO A 315 -0.87 13.18 -20.84
CA PRO A 315 -1.74 13.58 -19.72
C PRO A 315 -2.73 14.72 -20.03
N ALA A 316 -3.14 14.91 -21.29
CA ALA A 316 -3.86 16.09 -21.76
C ALA A 316 -4.91 15.82 -22.85
N SER A 317 -5.52 14.62 -22.90
CA SER A 317 -6.84 14.48 -23.53
C SER A 317 -7.90 14.54 -22.45
N PRO A 318 -8.47 15.73 -22.13
CA PRO A 318 -9.57 15.89 -21.16
C PRO A 318 -10.84 15.10 -21.54
N SER A 319 -10.83 14.41 -22.69
CA SER A 319 -11.89 13.57 -23.23
C SER A 319 -11.86 12.11 -22.78
N ILE A 320 -10.77 11.60 -22.16
CA ILE A 320 -10.75 10.20 -21.66
C ILE A 320 -11.27 10.17 -20.23
N LEU A 321 -12.60 10.09 -20.11
CA LEU A 321 -13.31 9.94 -18.84
C LEU A 321 -13.12 8.54 -18.22
N TYR A 322 -12.79 7.55 -19.04
CA TYR A 322 -12.68 6.15 -18.68
C TYR A 322 -11.70 5.43 -19.63
N PRO A 323 -10.84 4.51 -19.15
CA PRO A 323 -9.92 3.78 -20.02
C PRO A 323 -10.67 2.87 -21.01
N ALA A 324 -10.12 2.67 -22.21
CA ALA A 324 -10.73 1.83 -23.24
C ALA A 324 -10.81 0.34 -22.83
N GLU A 325 -9.82 -0.15 -22.07
CA GLU A 325 -9.76 -1.51 -21.52
C GLU A 325 -9.69 -1.44 -19.98
N PRO A 326 -10.83 -1.24 -19.28
CA PRO A 326 -10.84 -0.90 -17.85
C PRO A 326 -10.31 -2.02 -16.96
N PHE A 327 -10.56 -3.27 -17.35
CA PHE A 327 -10.04 -4.45 -16.67
C PHE A 327 -8.51 -4.51 -16.67
N ARG A 328 -7.81 -3.74 -17.51
CA ARG A 328 -6.34 -3.71 -17.48
C ARG A 328 -5.75 -2.83 -16.38
N TYR A 329 -6.57 -2.17 -15.57
CA TYR A 329 -6.12 -1.22 -14.56
C TYR A 329 -6.50 -1.70 -13.15
N PRO A 330 -5.65 -1.43 -12.15
CA PRO A 330 -5.98 -1.74 -10.76
C PRO A 330 -7.05 -0.76 -10.24
N ALA A 331 -7.96 -1.27 -9.40
CA ALA A 331 -8.96 -0.43 -8.73
C ALA A 331 -8.30 0.50 -7.70
N VAL A 332 -8.88 1.68 -7.49
CA VAL A 332 -8.48 2.57 -6.41
C VAL A 332 -9.02 2.01 -5.09
N ILE A 333 -8.16 1.86 -4.09
CA ILE A 333 -8.55 1.38 -2.75
C ILE A 333 -8.56 2.51 -1.71
N ALA A 334 -7.76 3.56 -1.91
CA ALA A 334 -7.73 4.71 -1.03
C ALA A 334 -7.24 5.96 -1.76
N THR A 335 -7.69 7.13 -1.31
CA THR A 335 -7.21 8.43 -1.79
C THR A 335 -7.10 9.43 -0.64
N ARG A 336 -6.05 10.25 -0.65
CA ARG A 336 -5.80 11.29 0.36
C ARG A 336 -5.22 12.56 -0.27
N ILE A 337 -5.58 13.72 0.26
CA ILE A 337 -5.12 15.03 -0.21
C ILE A 337 -4.26 15.71 0.86
N THR A 338 -3.12 16.28 0.48
CA THR A 338 -2.17 16.99 1.37
C THR A 338 -2.15 18.51 1.17
N GLY A 339 -3.20 19.06 0.57
CA GLY A 339 -3.30 20.44 0.10
C GLY A 339 -2.69 20.64 -1.29
N SER A 340 -1.48 20.13 -1.52
CA SER A 340 -0.76 20.28 -2.80
C SER A 340 -0.58 19.00 -3.60
N HIS A 341 -0.90 17.84 -3.02
CA HIS A 341 -0.82 16.56 -3.72
C HIS A 341 -2.07 15.73 -3.48
N VAL A 342 -2.42 14.92 -4.48
CA VAL A 342 -3.35 13.80 -4.36
C VAL A 342 -2.54 12.50 -4.35
N ILE A 343 -2.76 11.68 -3.32
CA ILE A 343 -2.09 10.41 -3.11
C ILE A 343 -3.12 9.31 -3.35
N VAL A 344 -2.82 8.42 -4.29
CA VAL A 344 -3.71 7.34 -4.70
C VAL A 344 -3.05 6.00 -4.41
N PHE A 345 -3.81 5.10 -3.80
CA PHE A 345 -3.41 3.74 -3.50
C PHE A 345 -4.26 2.79 -4.34
N TYR A 346 -3.61 1.82 -4.98
CA TYR A 346 -4.26 0.89 -5.91
C TYR A 346 -4.24 -0.55 -5.42
N SER A 347 -5.15 -1.38 -5.96
CA SER A 347 -5.34 -2.77 -5.56
C SER A 347 -4.14 -3.68 -5.87
N ASP A 348 -3.25 -3.28 -6.77
CA ASP A 348 -1.96 -3.93 -7.07
C ASP A 348 -0.84 -3.53 -6.10
N ARG A 349 -1.19 -2.83 -5.01
CA ARG A 349 -0.28 -2.29 -3.97
C ARG A 349 0.66 -1.20 -4.47
N SER A 350 0.35 -0.59 -5.61
CA SER A 350 1.05 0.60 -6.05
C SER A 350 0.51 1.87 -5.38
N ILE A 351 1.37 2.88 -5.29
CA ILE A 351 1.06 4.21 -4.75
C ILE A 351 1.50 5.23 -5.80
N PHE A 352 0.62 6.13 -6.18
CA PHE A 352 0.93 7.25 -7.08
C PHE A 352 0.63 8.57 -6.39
N ILE A 353 1.55 9.51 -6.49
CA ILE A 353 1.45 10.84 -5.89
C ILE A 353 1.49 11.87 -7.01
N PHE A 354 0.40 12.60 -7.14
CA PHE A 354 0.19 13.60 -8.17
C PHE A 354 0.25 15.00 -7.58
N GLY A 355 1.02 15.88 -8.21
CA GLY A 355 1.02 17.30 -7.87
C GLY A 355 -0.24 17.99 -8.40
N THR A 356 -0.93 18.75 -7.56
CA THR A 356 -2.20 19.44 -7.90
C THR A 356 -2.08 20.95 -7.94
N THR A 357 -0.88 21.48 -8.15
CA THR A 357 -0.65 22.92 -8.31
C THR A 357 -1.41 23.51 -9.50
N ASN A 358 -1.57 22.72 -10.57
CA ASN A 358 -2.41 23.04 -11.72
C ASN A 358 -3.26 21.82 -12.11
N LEU A 359 -4.59 21.92 -11.97
CA LEU A 359 -5.49 20.82 -12.29
C LEU A 359 -5.67 20.56 -13.80
N ASP A 360 -5.34 21.55 -14.64
CA ASP A 360 -5.37 21.38 -16.09
C ASP A 360 -4.14 20.60 -16.60
N ALA A 361 -3.10 20.49 -15.77
CA ALA A 361 -1.83 19.84 -16.08
C ALA A 361 -1.29 19.08 -14.86
N VAL A 362 -2.06 18.10 -14.39
CA VAL A 362 -1.65 17.23 -13.29
C VAL A 362 -0.40 16.44 -13.68
N THR A 363 0.61 16.42 -12.81
CA THR A 363 1.87 15.70 -13.03
C THR A 363 2.06 14.59 -12.01
N LEU A 364 2.57 13.44 -12.48
CA LEU A 364 3.03 12.37 -11.60
C LEU A 364 4.40 12.77 -11.02
N GLU A 365 4.49 12.91 -9.70
CA GLU A 365 5.72 13.31 -9.03
C GLU A 365 6.50 12.11 -8.47
N LEU A 366 5.79 11.17 -7.85
CA LEU A 366 6.37 9.99 -7.21
C LEU A 366 5.44 8.79 -7.39
N SER A 367 6.03 7.60 -7.55
CA SER A 367 5.27 6.36 -7.48
C SER A 367 6.08 5.22 -6.85
N PHE A 368 5.36 4.27 -6.29
CA PHE A 368 5.89 3.05 -5.69
C PHE A 368 5.11 1.87 -6.21
N LEU A 369 5.79 0.87 -6.78
CA LEU A 369 5.17 -0.31 -7.35
C LEU A 369 5.62 -1.50 -6.52
N TYR A 370 4.90 -1.84 -5.45
CA TYR A 370 5.20 -2.98 -4.58
C TYR A 370 4.53 -4.27 -5.02
N HIS A 371 5.01 -5.41 -4.52
CA HIS A 371 4.36 -6.70 -4.75
C HIS A 371 2.95 -6.73 -4.17
N SER A 372 2.01 -7.31 -4.91
CA SER A 372 0.63 -7.50 -4.47
C SER A 372 0.38 -8.82 -3.73
N GLY A 373 1.33 -9.74 -3.83
CA GLY A 373 1.35 -11.04 -3.16
C GLY A 373 2.46 -11.15 -2.13
N GLY A 374 2.46 -12.28 -1.41
CA GLY A 374 3.54 -12.59 -0.49
C GLY A 374 4.86 -12.75 -1.23
N ILE A 375 5.90 -12.03 -0.80
CA ILE A 375 7.27 -12.24 -1.29
C ILE A 375 7.75 -13.59 -0.76
N ARG A 376 8.20 -14.46 -1.66
CA ARG A 376 8.55 -15.86 -1.34
C ARG A 376 10.05 -16.06 -1.20
N ASP A 377 10.83 -15.35 -2.00
CA ASP A 377 12.28 -15.47 -2.03
C ASP A 377 12.94 -14.16 -2.48
N LEU A 378 14.22 -13.98 -2.13
CA LEU A 378 15.03 -12.82 -2.48
C LEU A 378 16.50 -13.22 -2.65
N GLN A 379 17.16 -12.66 -3.66
CA GLN A 379 18.62 -12.76 -3.81
C GLN A 379 19.26 -11.42 -4.18
N VAL A 380 20.49 -11.20 -3.73
CA VAL A 380 21.28 -10.00 -4.04
C VAL A 380 22.27 -10.29 -5.18
N ALA A 381 22.34 -9.39 -6.15
CA ALA A 381 23.33 -9.39 -7.22
C ALA A 381 24.66 -8.83 -6.73
N GLY A 382 25.74 -9.57 -7.01
CA GLY A 382 27.10 -9.25 -6.58
C GLY A 382 27.47 -9.92 -5.25
N HIS A 383 28.77 -10.14 -5.07
CA HIS A 383 29.30 -10.81 -3.87
C HIS A 383 29.58 -9.78 -2.79
N VAL A 384 28.87 -9.83 -1.66
CA VAL A 384 29.12 -8.91 -0.53
C VAL A 384 30.47 -9.25 0.12
N ARG A 385 31.40 -8.31 0.09
CA ARG A 385 32.70 -8.37 0.78
C ARG A 385 32.58 -8.08 2.27
N GLY A 386 31.67 -7.17 2.63
CA GLY A 386 31.46 -6.74 4.01
C GLY A 386 30.71 -5.42 4.08
N VAL A 387 30.82 -4.74 5.22
CA VAL A 387 30.19 -3.45 5.48
C VAL A 387 31.29 -2.43 5.79
N ASN A 388 31.23 -1.25 5.16
CA ASN A 388 32.21 -0.19 5.43
C ASN A 388 31.92 0.51 6.78
N ALA A 389 32.83 1.40 7.20
CA ALA A 389 32.69 2.16 8.45
C ALA A 389 31.41 3.02 8.56
N LYS A 390 30.71 3.27 7.46
CA LYS A 390 29.43 3.99 7.41
C LYS A 390 28.21 3.08 7.43
N GLY A 391 28.38 1.77 7.57
CA GLY A 391 27.27 0.81 7.55
C GLY A 391 26.80 0.44 6.14
N LYS A 392 27.50 0.85 5.06
CA LYS A 392 27.11 0.53 3.69
C LYS A 392 27.77 -0.76 3.22
N LEU A 393 27.02 -1.61 2.52
CA LEU A 393 27.53 -2.84 1.90
C LEU A 393 28.64 -2.52 0.89
N VAL A 394 29.70 -3.32 0.93
CA VAL A 394 30.82 -3.30 0.00
C VAL A 394 30.80 -4.62 -0.75
N TYR A 395 30.95 -4.59 -2.06
CA TYR A 395 30.93 -5.77 -2.92
C TYR A 395 32.35 -6.11 -3.41
N ASN A 396 32.61 -7.38 -3.69
CA ASN A 396 33.82 -7.85 -4.37
C ASN A 396 33.64 -7.54 -5.86
N ASP A 397 34.22 -6.44 -6.33
CA ASP A 397 34.25 -6.14 -7.77
C ASP A 397 35.25 -7.08 -8.46
N SER A 398 34.78 -7.87 -9.43
CA SER A 398 35.65 -8.57 -10.40
C SER A 398 35.63 -7.90 -11.79
N GLY A 399 35.31 -6.61 -11.86
CA GLY A 399 35.34 -5.79 -13.06
C GLY A 399 34.92 -4.34 -12.74
N SER A 400 35.64 -3.36 -13.32
CA SER A 400 35.46 -1.90 -13.23
C SER A 400 34.36 -1.38 -12.26
N ALA A 401 34.79 -0.90 -11.10
CA ALA A 401 33.95 -0.11 -10.20
C ALA A 401 33.30 1.07 -10.96
N GLY A 402 32.05 0.90 -11.39
CA GLY A 402 31.22 1.98 -11.92
C GLY A 402 30.69 1.83 -13.36
N GLU A 403 31.08 0.82 -14.13
CA GLU A 403 30.52 0.64 -15.48
C GLU A 403 29.22 -0.17 -15.43
N VAL A 404 28.08 0.53 -15.57
CA VAL A 404 26.76 -0.10 -15.61
C VAL A 404 26.49 -0.61 -17.02
N SER A 405 26.74 -1.90 -17.26
CA SER A 405 26.42 -2.53 -18.55
C SER A 405 24.91 -2.86 -18.65
N ALA A 406 24.34 -2.75 -19.85
CA ALA A 406 23.03 -3.32 -20.15
C ALA A 406 23.03 -4.86 -20.07
N ASN A 407 24.19 -5.49 -20.21
CA ASN A 407 24.32 -6.94 -20.34
C ASN A 407 24.50 -7.67 -19.00
N THR A 408 24.55 -6.95 -17.87
CA THR A 408 24.71 -7.53 -16.53
C THR A 408 23.85 -6.79 -15.53
N ILE A 409 23.29 -7.51 -14.55
CA ILE A 409 22.54 -6.89 -13.45
C ILE A 409 23.48 -5.96 -12.67
N PRO A 410 23.07 -4.73 -12.32
CA PRO A 410 23.91 -3.83 -11.54
C PRO A 410 24.18 -4.41 -10.15
N THR A 411 25.43 -4.36 -9.69
CA THR A 411 25.81 -4.82 -8.35
C THR A 411 25.06 -4.04 -7.26
N GLY A 412 24.64 -4.75 -6.21
CA GLY A 412 23.80 -4.22 -5.14
C GLY A 412 22.31 -4.15 -5.46
N THR A 413 21.91 -4.57 -6.66
CA THR A 413 20.51 -4.87 -6.97
C THR A 413 20.10 -6.12 -6.19
N PHE A 414 18.89 -6.14 -5.64
CA PHE A 414 18.29 -7.36 -5.13
C PHE A 414 17.02 -7.69 -5.92
N VAL A 415 16.78 -8.98 -6.10
CA VAL A 415 15.71 -9.53 -6.92
C VAL A 415 14.76 -10.27 -6.00
N THR A 416 13.46 -10.02 -6.16
CA THR A 416 12.40 -10.69 -5.40
C THR A 416 11.47 -11.43 -6.33
N CYS A 417 10.94 -12.58 -5.89
CA CYS A 417 9.80 -13.23 -6.53
C CYS A 417 8.64 -13.36 -5.55
N SER A 418 7.41 -13.40 -6.07
CA SER A 418 6.21 -13.28 -5.24
C SER A 418 5.05 -14.12 -5.75
N ASP A 419 4.08 -14.33 -4.87
CA ASP A 419 2.79 -14.93 -5.18
C ASP A 419 1.99 -14.14 -6.24
N ASP A 420 2.31 -12.86 -6.45
CA ASP A 420 1.75 -12.03 -7.53
C ASP A 420 2.27 -12.39 -8.93
N ASN A 421 2.94 -13.53 -9.08
CA ASN A 421 3.47 -14.01 -10.35
C ASN A 421 4.48 -13.04 -11.03
N THR A 422 5.15 -12.19 -10.25
CA THR A 422 6.17 -11.26 -10.76
C THR A 422 7.54 -11.45 -10.11
N VAL A 423 8.58 -11.15 -10.89
CA VAL A 423 9.95 -10.94 -10.43
C VAL A 423 10.25 -9.44 -10.49
N ARG A 424 10.77 -8.85 -9.42
CA ARG A 424 11.10 -7.42 -9.38
C ARG A 424 12.56 -7.21 -9.00
N LEU A 425 13.21 -6.31 -9.72
CA LEU A 425 14.61 -5.95 -9.52
C LEU A 425 14.66 -4.59 -8.84
N TRP A 426 15.33 -4.50 -7.70
CA TRP A 426 15.36 -3.32 -6.84
C TRP A 426 16.79 -2.83 -6.64
N ASN A 427 17.01 -1.53 -6.75
CA ASN A 427 18.26 -0.92 -6.36
C ASN A 427 18.03 0.46 -5.76
N LEU A 428 18.19 0.54 -4.44
CA LEU A 428 17.83 1.72 -3.66
C LEU A 428 18.87 2.86 -3.76
N GLU A 429 20.04 2.58 -4.35
CA GLU A 429 21.18 3.48 -4.36
C GLU A 429 21.61 3.90 -5.77
N LEU A 430 21.23 3.15 -6.82
CA LEU A 430 21.71 3.36 -8.19
C LEU A 430 21.45 4.79 -8.70
N HIS A 431 20.24 5.30 -8.47
CA HIS A 431 19.82 6.61 -8.98
C HIS A 431 19.96 7.74 -7.92
N ARG A 432 20.58 7.45 -6.78
CA ARG A 432 20.69 8.40 -5.67
C ARG A 432 21.76 9.44 -5.97
N ARG A 433 21.37 10.73 -6.03
CA ARG A 433 22.34 11.82 -6.23
C ARG A 433 23.35 11.86 -5.06
N PRO A 434 24.66 11.92 -5.33
CA PRO A 434 25.65 12.06 -4.25
C PRO A 434 25.49 13.42 -3.56
N ALA A 435 25.50 13.41 -2.23
CA ALA A 435 25.23 14.58 -1.37
C ALA A 435 26.24 15.75 -1.50
N LYS A 436 27.28 15.63 -2.34
CA LYS A 436 28.35 16.63 -2.54
C LYS A 436 28.67 16.93 -4.01
N ALA A 437 27.74 16.77 -4.94
CA ALA A 437 27.95 17.25 -6.31
C ALA A 437 27.72 18.78 -6.39
N SER A 438 28.68 19.55 -5.86
CA SER A 438 28.81 20.98 -6.16
C SER A 438 29.38 21.13 -7.57
N ARG A 439 28.65 21.84 -8.44
CA ARG A 439 29.14 22.56 -9.64
C ARG A 439 30.37 21.95 -10.35
N ILE A 440 30.23 20.82 -11.04
CA ILE A 440 31.12 20.45 -12.15
C ILE A 440 30.28 19.86 -13.30
N LYS A 441 30.69 20.21 -14.52
CA LYS A 441 29.99 20.21 -15.82
C LYS A 441 29.29 18.90 -16.20
N PHE A 442 28.18 19.06 -16.93
CA PHE A 442 27.52 18.01 -17.69
C PHE A 442 28.46 17.47 -18.78
N SER A 443 28.96 16.25 -18.61
CA SER A 443 29.50 15.40 -19.67
C SER A 443 28.71 14.09 -19.72
N ASN A 444 28.74 13.43 -20.87
CA ASN A 444 27.81 12.42 -21.39
C ASN A 444 27.71 11.07 -20.63
N ASP A 445 28.02 10.97 -19.33
CA ASP A 445 27.92 9.75 -18.50
C ASP A 445 26.48 9.23 -18.27
N ARG A 446 25.47 9.82 -18.91
CA ARG A 446 24.04 9.56 -18.64
C ARG A 446 23.35 8.64 -19.66
N LEU A 447 24.09 7.98 -20.54
CA LEU A 447 23.52 7.04 -21.53
C LEU A 447 23.43 5.61 -20.96
N GLU A 448 24.41 5.15 -20.19
CA GLU A 448 24.51 3.74 -19.74
C GLU A 448 23.49 3.38 -18.64
N HIS A 449 23.20 4.29 -17.71
CA HIS A 449 22.16 4.09 -16.69
C HIS A 449 20.72 4.09 -17.25
N ARG A 450 20.50 4.41 -18.53
CA ARG A 450 19.15 4.44 -19.11
C ARG A 450 18.52 3.05 -19.20
N HIS A 451 19.32 2.01 -19.41
CA HIS A 451 18.83 0.63 -19.57
C HIS A 451 18.18 0.10 -18.28
N TRP A 452 18.70 0.49 -17.12
CA TRP A 452 18.22 0.08 -15.81
C TRP A 452 17.38 1.16 -15.14
N LYS A 453 16.42 1.74 -15.88
CA LYS A 453 15.52 2.76 -15.35
C LYS A 453 14.07 2.39 -15.63
N ASN A 454 13.29 2.24 -14.57
CA ASN A 454 11.84 2.13 -14.69
C ASN A 454 11.22 3.53 -14.90
N PRO A 455 10.22 3.68 -15.78
CA PRO A 455 9.59 4.99 -16.05
C PRO A 455 8.78 5.54 -14.88
N TYR A 456 8.29 4.69 -13.97
CA TYR A 456 7.44 5.08 -12.85
C TYR A 456 8.18 5.07 -11.51
N SER A 457 9.12 4.14 -11.30
CA SER A 457 9.82 3.96 -10.03
C SER A 457 11.26 4.47 -10.01
N GLN A 458 11.67 5.07 -8.89
CA GLN A 458 13.06 5.45 -8.63
C GLN A 458 13.89 4.33 -7.98
N GLU A 459 13.23 3.31 -7.41
CA GLU A 459 13.85 2.27 -6.59
C GLU A 459 13.78 0.89 -7.26
N MET A 460 12.73 0.64 -8.05
CA MET A 460 12.59 -0.55 -8.88
C MET A 460 13.22 -0.29 -10.26
N LEU A 461 14.09 -1.19 -10.70
CA LEU A 461 14.75 -1.10 -12.00
C LEU A 461 13.89 -1.70 -13.11
N ARG A 462 13.29 -2.87 -12.84
CA ARG A 462 12.45 -3.61 -13.79
C ARG A 462 11.47 -4.50 -13.05
N LEU A 463 10.31 -4.70 -13.67
CA LEU A 463 9.31 -5.68 -13.26
C LEU A 463 9.15 -6.72 -14.37
N ILE A 464 9.19 -8.00 -14.05
CA ILE A 464 9.04 -9.09 -15.03
C ILE A 464 7.79 -9.88 -14.66
N TYR A 465 6.86 -9.97 -15.60
CA TYR A 465 5.64 -10.75 -15.46
C TYR A 465 5.90 -12.18 -15.92
N ASN A 466 5.44 -13.17 -15.14
CA ASN A 466 5.38 -14.55 -15.61
C ASN A 466 4.03 -14.90 -16.26
N ASP A 467 3.03 -14.01 -16.19
CA ASP A 467 1.82 -14.11 -17.01
C ASP A 467 2.15 -13.99 -18.51
N HIS A 468 1.32 -14.54 -19.39
CA HIS A 468 1.48 -14.40 -20.84
C HIS A 468 0.84 -13.10 -21.34
N GLU A 469 1.30 -12.56 -22.47
CA GLU A 469 0.73 -11.33 -23.03
C GLU A 469 -0.80 -11.42 -23.25
N HIS A 470 -1.29 -12.56 -23.74
CA HIS A 470 -2.72 -12.81 -23.94
C HIS A 470 -3.53 -12.84 -22.64
N ASP A 471 -2.90 -13.08 -21.47
CA ASP A 471 -3.60 -13.03 -20.18
C ASP A 471 -4.03 -11.60 -19.84
N PHE A 472 -3.37 -10.58 -20.39
CA PHE A 472 -3.70 -9.17 -20.15
C PHE A 472 -4.75 -8.61 -21.10
N GLU A 473 -5.10 -9.33 -22.17
CA GLU A 473 -6.06 -8.88 -23.21
C GLU A 473 -7.50 -9.31 -22.91
N ASN A 474 -7.69 -10.25 -21.98
CA ASN A 474 -8.99 -10.84 -21.68
C ASN A 474 -9.41 -10.52 -20.24
N ALA A 475 -10.57 -9.86 -20.08
CA ALA A 475 -11.14 -9.50 -18.78
C ALA A 475 -11.42 -10.70 -17.85
N HIS A 476 -11.47 -11.92 -18.39
CA HIS A 476 -11.67 -13.15 -17.62
C HIS A 476 -10.38 -13.88 -17.26
N CYS A 477 -9.23 -13.47 -17.82
CA CYS A 477 -7.95 -14.06 -17.47
C CYS A 477 -7.48 -13.57 -16.10
N VAL A 478 -6.74 -14.45 -15.41
CA VAL A 478 -6.16 -14.13 -14.09
C VAL A 478 -4.75 -13.62 -14.30
N VAL A 479 -4.54 -12.34 -14.00
CA VAL A 479 -3.22 -11.70 -14.02
C VAL A 479 -2.66 -11.57 -12.61
N LEU A 480 -1.35 -11.38 -12.49
CA LEU A 480 -0.66 -11.17 -11.21
C LEU A 480 -0.96 -12.27 -10.18
N GLY A 481 -1.03 -13.52 -10.65
CA GLY A 481 -1.36 -14.69 -9.81
C GLY A 481 -2.72 -14.59 -9.10
N GLY A 482 -3.62 -13.71 -9.55
CA GLY A 482 -4.92 -13.46 -8.93
C GLY A 482 -4.82 -12.78 -7.55
N THR A 483 -3.69 -12.14 -7.26
CA THR A 483 -3.48 -11.40 -6.00
C THR A 483 -4.12 -10.01 -6.01
N CYS A 484 -4.32 -9.44 -7.20
CA CYS A 484 -5.08 -8.23 -7.41
C CYS A 484 -6.42 -8.57 -8.07
N CYS A 485 -7.43 -7.76 -7.79
CA CYS A 485 -8.73 -7.86 -8.43
C CYS A 485 -9.04 -6.61 -9.25
N HIS A 486 -9.76 -6.81 -10.36
CA HIS A 486 -10.25 -5.73 -11.22
C HIS A 486 -11.43 -4.98 -10.57
N ASP A 487 -12.37 -5.71 -9.97
CA ASP A 487 -13.61 -5.13 -9.40
C ASP A 487 -14.08 -5.83 -8.09
N SER A 488 -13.25 -6.70 -7.47
CA SER A 488 -13.70 -7.44 -6.29
C SER A 488 -13.66 -6.57 -5.02
N ASN A 489 -14.73 -6.65 -4.23
CA ASN A 489 -14.97 -5.82 -3.05
C ASN A 489 -14.13 -6.29 -1.85
N SER A 490 -12.80 -6.14 -1.92
CA SER A 490 -11.92 -6.43 -0.78
C SER A 490 -12.06 -5.32 0.25
N SER A 491 -12.39 -5.68 1.49
CA SER A 491 -12.54 -4.71 2.58
C SER A 491 -11.90 -5.22 3.86
N VAL A 492 -11.78 -4.35 4.86
CA VAL A 492 -11.28 -4.72 6.18
C VAL A 492 -12.16 -5.80 6.84
N HIS A 493 -13.47 -5.81 6.55
CA HIS A 493 -14.42 -6.84 7.03
C HIS A 493 -14.21 -8.19 6.37
N SER A 494 -13.95 -8.20 5.06
CA SER A 494 -13.76 -9.40 4.25
C SER A 494 -12.45 -9.28 3.47
N PRO A 495 -11.29 -9.48 4.13
CA PRO A 495 -10.02 -9.47 3.42
C PRO A 495 -9.97 -10.65 2.43
N PRO A 496 -9.18 -10.55 1.35
CA PRO A 496 -8.99 -11.67 0.44
C PRO A 496 -8.55 -12.91 1.22
N LYS A 497 -9.30 -14.01 1.14
CA LYS A 497 -9.01 -15.26 1.89
C LYS A 497 -7.93 -16.13 1.21
N GLY A 498 -7.40 -15.69 0.07
CA GLY A 498 -6.29 -16.31 -0.63
C GLY A 498 -5.83 -15.43 -1.78
N ASN A 499 -4.57 -15.58 -2.17
CA ASN A 499 -4.10 -15.26 -3.52
C ASN A 499 -4.88 -16.19 -4.47
N GLY A 500 -5.31 -15.73 -5.65
CA GLY A 500 -6.17 -16.48 -6.57
C GLY A 500 -5.62 -17.85 -7.04
N LEU A 501 -5.89 -18.23 -8.29
CA LEU A 501 -5.40 -19.49 -8.85
C LEU A 501 -3.89 -19.64 -8.61
N ASN A 502 -3.48 -20.81 -8.12
CA ASN A 502 -2.15 -21.26 -7.65
C ASN A 502 -1.00 -21.10 -8.69
N LYS A 503 -0.73 -19.89 -9.19
CA LYS A 503 0.27 -19.60 -10.23
C LYS A 503 1.47 -18.77 -9.76
N GLY A 504 1.64 -18.57 -8.45
CA GLY A 504 2.69 -17.71 -7.91
C GLY A 504 4.12 -18.27 -8.07
N LEU A 505 5.11 -17.37 -8.05
CA LEU A 505 6.54 -17.73 -8.01
C LEU A 505 6.96 -18.10 -6.58
N ARG A 506 7.95 -18.96 -6.44
CA ARG A 506 8.31 -19.59 -5.15
C ARG A 506 9.76 -19.37 -4.75
N THR A 507 10.66 -19.34 -5.71
CA THR A 507 12.10 -19.20 -5.50
C THR A 507 12.72 -18.42 -6.64
N VAL A 508 13.81 -17.72 -6.37
CA VAL A 508 14.57 -16.97 -7.37
C VAL A 508 16.06 -17.19 -7.19
N ALA A 509 16.77 -17.32 -8.30
CA ALA A 509 18.20 -17.48 -8.36
C ALA A 509 18.81 -16.53 -9.40
N ILE A 510 19.93 -15.90 -9.09
CA ILE A 510 20.73 -15.06 -9.98
C ILE A 510 21.98 -15.85 -10.33
N ARG A 511 22.26 -15.97 -11.63
CA ARG A 511 23.46 -16.63 -12.11
C ARG A 511 24.71 -15.82 -11.70
N PRO A 512 25.82 -16.46 -11.28
CA PRO A 512 26.99 -15.75 -10.75
C PRO A 512 27.62 -14.69 -11.68
N ASP A 513 27.47 -14.86 -13.00
CA ASP A 513 27.92 -13.90 -14.01
C ASP A 513 26.98 -12.69 -14.19
N GLN A 514 25.86 -12.64 -13.46
CA GLN A 514 24.85 -11.60 -13.48
C GLN A 514 24.15 -11.45 -14.84
N LYS A 515 24.19 -12.48 -15.70
CA LYS A 515 23.59 -12.46 -17.05
C LYS A 515 22.26 -13.19 -17.15
N GLU A 516 21.80 -13.80 -16.07
CA GLU A 516 20.60 -14.64 -16.08
C GLU A 516 19.96 -14.67 -14.69
N ILE A 517 18.63 -14.64 -14.66
CA ILE A 517 17.82 -14.87 -13.47
C ILE A 517 16.96 -16.10 -13.75
N ALA A 518 16.85 -17.02 -12.81
CA ALA A 518 15.89 -18.11 -12.84
C ALA A 518 14.87 -17.95 -11.71
N ALA A 519 13.62 -18.26 -11.98
CA ALA A 519 12.57 -18.32 -10.97
C ALA A 519 11.77 -19.61 -11.09
N GLY A 520 11.36 -20.19 -9.97
CA GLY A 520 10.55 -21.40 -9.94
C GLY A 520 9.10 -21.05 -9.60
N ASP A 521 8.14 -21.66 -10.30
CA ASP A 521 6.72 -21.43 -10.05
C ASP A 521 6.03 -22.58 -9.30
N GLN A 522 4.75 -22.38 -9.01
CA GLN A 522 3.91 -23.36 -8.33
C GLN A 522 3.46 -24.53 -9.23
N GLU A 523 3.51 -24.36 -10.54
CA GLU A 523 3.12 -25.36 -11.53
C GLU A 523 4.26 -26.35 -11.84
N GLY A 524 5.48 -26.01 -11.44
CA GLY A 524 6.68 -26.84 -11.64
C GLY A 524 7.58 -26.35 -12.77
N ASN A 525 7.33 -25.17 -13.30
CA ASN A 525 8.18 -24.57 -14.32
C ASN A 525 9.35 -23.81 -13.69
N VAL A 526 10.48 -23.85 -14.38
CA VAL A 526 11.61 -22.96 -14.17
C VAL A 526 11.61 -21.92 -15.29
N ILE A 527 11.55 -20.65 -14.89
CA ILE A 527 11.44 -19.49 -15.75
C ILE A 527 12.81 -18.83 -15.78
N VAL A 528 13.48 -18.89 -16.93
CA VAL A 528 14.79 -18.32 -17.16
C VAL A 528 14.63 -16.98 -17.87
N MET A 529 15.18 -15.93 -17.29
CA MET A 529 15.13 -14.54 -17.72
C MET A 529 16.56 -14.09 -18.07
N PRO A 530 16.96 -14.13 -19.35
CA PRO A 530 18.27 -13.68 -19.78
C PRO A 530 18.42 -12.16 -19.63
N VAL A 531 19.64 -11.69 -19.39
CA VAL A 531 20.01 -10.27 -19.36
C VAL A 531 20.89 -9.97 -20.57
N PRO A 532 20.59 -8.95 -21.41
CA PRO A 532 19.57 -7.91 -21.25
C PRO A 532 18.12 -8.42 -21.22
N LEU A 533 17.27 -7.76 -20.42
CA LEU A 533 15.89 -8.21 -20.13
C LEU A 533 14.91 -8.00 -21.29
N GLU A 534 15.38 -7.46 -22.41
CA GLU A 534 14.68 -7.42 -23.69
C GLU A 534 14.67 -8.81 -24.37
N ASN A 535 15.55 -9.72 -23.94
CA ASN A 535 15.55 -11.10 -24.42
C ASN A 535 14.29 -11.84 -23.93
N PRO A 536 13.75 -12.77 -24.74
CA PRO A 536 12.53 -13.49 -24.38
C PRO A 536 12.76 -14.38 -23.16
N VAL A 537 11.76 -14.40 -22.29
CA VAL A 537 11.70 -15.31 -21.12
C VAL A 537 11.49 -16.74 -21.59
N ILE A 538 12.30 -17.67 -21.07
CA ILE A 538 12.28 -19.09 -21.42
C ILE A 538 11.62 -19.87 -20.29
N ARG A 539 10.63 -20.71 -20.61
CA ARG A 539 9.93 -21.55 -19.62
C ARG A 539 10.29 -23.01 -19.82
N ILE A 540 10.79 -23.63 -18.76
CA ILE A 540 11.24 -25.03 -18.74
C ILE A 540 10.31 -25.81 -17.81
N GLY A 541 9.53 -26.74 -18.35
CA GLY A 541 8.70 -27.67 -17.56
C GLY A 541 9.57 -28.67 -16.80
N ALA A 542 10.14 -28.24 -15.69
CA ALA A 542 11.12 -29.03 -14.94
C ALA A 542 10.43 -30.10 -14.08
N HIS A 543 9.51 -29.69 -13.21
CA HIS A 543 8.93 -30.55 -12.20
C HIS A 543 7.45 -30.81 -12.49
N SER A 544 6.92 -31.94 -12.00
CA SER A 544 5.48 -32.23 -12.09
C SER A 544 4.67 -31.55 -10.97
N SER A 545 5.32 -30.73 -10.15
CA SER A 545 4.76 -29.98 -9.03
C SER A 545 5.68 -28.80 -8.71
N MET A 546 5.25 -27.91 -7.81
CA MET A 546 5.96 -26.67 -7.46
C MET A 546 7.47 -26.82 -7.32
N VAL A 547 8.20 -25.84 -7.86
CA VAL A 547 9.64 -25.70 -7.67
C VAL A 547 9.90 -25.02 -6.33
N ASN A 548 10.52 -25.72 -5.40
CA ASN A 548 10.76 -25.23 -4.04
C ASN A 548 12.06 -24.44 -3.92
N CYS A 549 13.08 -24.80 -4.71
CA CYS A 549 14.38 -24.14 -4.67
C CYS A 549 15.07 -24.21 -6.04
N ILE A 550 15.87 -23.18 -6.33
CA ILE A 550 16.78 -23.13 -7.46
C ILE A 550 18.14 -22.64 -6.96
N ALA A 551 19.22 -23.20 -7.48
CA ALA A 551 20.57 -22.73 -7.21
C ALA A 551 21.44 -22.85 -8.47
N TYR A 552 22.34 -21.89 -8.65
CA TYR A 552 23.42 -21.99 -9.63
C TYR A 552 24.69 -22.50 -8.96
N SER A 553 25.48 -23.29 -9.68
CA SER A 553 26.85 -23.61 -9.27
C SER A 553 27.73 -22.37 -9.31
N SER A 554 28.81 -22.38 -8.54
CA SER A 554 29.93 -21.45 -8.77
C SER A 554 30.48 -21.62 -10.19
N LEU A 555 31.28 -20.65 -10.66
CA LEU A 555 32.07 -20.87 -11.87
C LEU A 555 33.01 -22.05 -11.62
N ASN A 556 32.87 -23.10 -12.41
CA ASN A 556 33.80 -24.21 -12.43
C ASN A 556 35.02 -23.86 -13.31
N ASP A 557 36.12 -24.58 -13.14
CA ASP A 557 37.38 -24.36 -13.89
C ASP A 557 37.18 -24.45 -15.42
N ASP A 558 36.19 -25.24 -15.88
CA ASP A 558 35.81 -25.40 -17.30
C ASP A 558 34.89 -24.28 -17.83
N GLY A 559 34.56 -23.28 -17.02
CA GLY A 559 33.71 -22.14 -17.38
C GLY A 559 32.19 -22.44 -17.48
N ALA A 560 31.78 -23.70 -17.28
CA ALA A 560 30.38 -24.09 -17.25
C ALA A 560 29.71 -23.70 -15.92
N ILE A 561 28.48 -23.16 -15.99
CA ILE A 561 27.62 -22.88 -14.84
C ILE A 561 26.38 -23.77 -14.96
N PHE A 562 26.15 -24.58 -13.93
CA PHE A 562 25.01 -25.48 -13.84
C PHE A 562 23.89 -24.83 -13.04
N MET A 563 22.65 -25.07 -13.46
CA MET A 563 21.46 -24.74 -12.67
C MET A 563 20.86 -26.03 -12.10
N ALA A 564 20.57 -26.05 -10.81
CA ALA A 564 19.88 -27.12 -10.12
C ALA A 564 18.51 -26.62 -9.64
N SER A 565 17.44 -27.39 -9.91
CA SER A 565 16.10 -27.11 -9.38
C SER A 565 15.59 -28.30 -8.57
N GLY A 566 14.97 -28.02 -7.41
CA GLY A 566 14.34 -29.01 -6.54
C GLY A 566 12.84 -28.80 -6.46
N GLY A 567 12.06 -29.84 -6.71
CA GLY A 567 10.59 -29.78 -6.75
C GLY A 567 9.90 -30.53 -5.61
N LYS A 568 8.62 -30.20 -5.37
CA LYS A 568 7.75 -30.94 -4.44
C LYS A 568 7.44 -32.37 -4.92
N ASP A 569 7.69 -32.65 -6.20
CA ASP A 569 7.69 -33.99 -6.78
C ASP A 569 8.83 -34.89 -6.26
N ARG A 570 9.68 -34.37 -5.36
CA ARG A 570 10.83 -35.08 -4.75
C ARG A 570 11.91 -35.39 -5.78
N LEU A 571 12.00 -34.62 -6.86
CA LEU A 571 13.06 -34.70 -7.85
C LEU A 571 14.01 -33.51 -7.75
N ILE A 572 15.25 -33.74 -8.16
CA ILE A 572 16.25 -32.70 -8.43
C ILE A 572 16.61 -32.81 -9.91
N GLN A 573 16.60 -31.69 -10.61
CA GLN A 573 16.98 -31.59 -12.01
C GLN A 573 18.19 -30.70 -12.18
N LEU A 574 19.10 -31.12 -13.06
CA LEU A 574 20.30 -30.38 -13.44
C LEU A 574 20.19 -29.95 -14.90
N VAL A 575 20.32 -28.65 -15.11
CA VAL A 575 20.22 -27.99 -16.41
C VAL A 575 21.56 -27.31 -16.72
N VAL A 576 22.04 -27.45 -17.96
CA VAL A 576 23.19 -26.71 -18.48
C VAL A 576 22.73 -25.88 -19.66
N GLY A 577 22.87 -24.55 -19.55
CA GLY A 577 22.28 -23.64 -20.54
C GLY A 577 20.76 -23.82 -20.65
N GLN A 578 20.26 -24.14 -21.85
CA GLN A 578 18.83 -24.38 -22.11
C GLN A 578 18.47 -25.88 -22.21
N THR A 579 19.43 -26.78 -21.94
CA THR A 579 19.24 -28.23 -22.14
C THR A 579 19.22 -28.98 -20.82
N MET A 580 18.16 -29.76 -20.59
CA MET A 580 18.05 -30.70 -19.47
C MET A 580 19.12 -31.79 -19.62
N LEU A 581 20.04 -31.90 -18.66
CA LEU A 581 21.08 -32.93 -18.70
C LEU A 581 20.66 -34.21 -17.97
N PHE A 582 20.18 -34.12 -16.73
CA PHE A 582 19.95 -35.32 -15.90
C PHE A 582 18.83 -35.15 -14.84
N ARG A 583 18.09 -36.24 -14.59
CA ARG A 583 17.21 -36.43 -13.41
C ARG A 583 17.94 -37.28 -12.37
N LEU A 584 18.41 -36.67 -11.28
CA LEU A 584 19.41 -37.30 -10.40
C LEU A 584 18.84 -38.38 -9.46
N LEU A 585 17.54 -38.36 -9.16
CA LEU A 585 16.95 -39.20 -8.09
C LEU A 585 16.45 -40.59 -8.52
N GLU A 586 16.52 -40.93 -9.80
CA GLU A 586 16.27 -42.31 -10.26
C GLU A 586 17.50 -43.22 -10.13
N LEU A 587 18.70 -42.64 -9.98
CA LEU A 587 19.96 -43.39 -9.87
C LEU A 587 20.24 -43.93 -8.46
N MET A 588 19.79 -43.25 -7.39
CA MET A 588 20.04 -43.71 -6.01
C MET A 588 19.16 -44.89 -5.57
N ARG A 589 18.08 -45.21 -6.30
CA ARG A 589 17.27 -46.42 -6.06
C ARG A 589 17.76 -47.65 -6.82
N LYS A 590 18.59 -47.48 -7.85
CA LYS A 590 19.17 -48.58 -8.64
C LYS A 590 20.55 -49.04 -8.12
N GLY A 591 21.04 -48.44 -7.04
CA GLY A 591 22.22 -48.90 -6.30
C GLY A 591 21.83 -49.74 -5.07
N LYS A 592 21.27 -50.94 -5.30
CA LYS A 592 21.28 -52.04 -4.34
C LYS A 592 21.48 -53.35 -5.07
#